data_AF-A0A4V2SDT8-F1
#
_entry.id   AF-A0A4V2SDT8-F1
#
_cell.length_a   1.000
_cell.length_b   1.000
_cell.length_c   1.000
_cell.angle_alpha   90.00
_cell.angle_beta   90.00
_cell.angle_gamma   90.00
#
_symmetry.space_group_name_H-M   'P 1'
#
loop_
_entity.id
_entity.type
_entity.pdbx_description
1 polymer ?
#
loop_
_entity_poly.entity_id
_entity_poly.type
_entity_poly.pdbx_seq_one_letter_code
_entity_poly.pdbx_strand_id
1 'polypeptide(L)'
;MTDIRYISTKEAAEILGLSTRRVVGLCNDGKLAGALQKGRGWKIPEETVYAYLGTVKPEKRNKGILSCAVGNTSYMDVVKNSYYVDKTLLIRDLIDDQVPVILFTRPRRFGKTLALDMRKTFFEKTKEDTSIYFKDKQIWACGEKYQKMQGAFPVISITFKDAKFSDWASMRQLKM
;
A
#
# COMPACT_ATOMS: atom_id res chain seq x y z
N MET A 1 30.03 15.78 12.85
CA MET A 1 30.46 15.32 11.51
C MET A 1 29.34 14.47 10.95
N THR A 2 28.70 14.91 9.86
CA THR A 2 27.66 14.12 9.19
C THR A 2 28.32 12.95 8.48
N ASP A 3 28.01 11.73 8.91
CA ASP A 3 28.48 10.51 8.24
C ASP A 3 27.77 10.40 6.87
N ILE A 4 28.49 10.74 5.81
CA ILE A 4 27.99 10.63 4.43
C ILE A 4 28.03 9.14 4.05
N ARG A 5 26.85 8.54 3.86
CA ARG A 5 26.73 7.15 3.43
C ARG A 5 27.01 7.01 1.94
N TYR A 6 28.05 6.26 1.60
CA TYR A 6 28.39 5.93 0.21
C TYR A 6 27.81 4.57 -0.20
N ILE A 7 27.20 4.52 -1.39
CA ILE A 7 26.67 3.31 -2.01
C ILE A 7 27.46 2.95 -3.28
N SER A 8 27.32 1.71 -3.73
CA SER A 8 27.93 1.19 -4.95
C SER A 8 27.16 1.60 -6.21
N THR A 9 27.80 1.47 -7.38
CA THR A 9 27.15 1.68 -8.69
C THR A 9 25.93 0.79 -8.91
N LYS A 10 25.95 -0.43 -8.37
CA LYS A 10 24.84 -1.38 -8.48
C LYS A 10 23.64 -0.92 -7.65
N GLU A 11 23.87 -0.53 -6.40
CA GLU A 11 22.81 0.00 -5.53
C GLU A 11 22.23 1.30 -6.09
N ALA A 12 23.08 2.19 -6.62
CA ALA A 12 22.62 3.41 -7.28
C ALA A 12 21.80 3.12 -8.54
N ALA A 13 22.17 2.10 -9.32
CA ALA A 13 21.42 1.66 -10.51
C ALA A 13 20.02 1.16 -10.16
N GLU A 14 19.89 0.39 -9.07
CA GLU A 14 18.60 -0.07 -8.56
C GLU A 14 17.71 1.11 -8.11
N ILE A 15 18.27 2.08 -7.38
CA ILE A 15 17.53 3.27 -6.90
C ILE A 15 17.07 4.14 -8.08
N LEU A 16 17.93 4.34 -9.09
CA LEU A 16 17.64 5.18 -10.25
C LEU A 16 16.77 4.49 -11.31
N GLY A 17 16.58 3.16 -11.23
CA GLY A 17 15.95 2.37 -12.30
C GLY A 17 16.74 2.41 -13.62
N LEU A 18 18.06 2.57 -13.55
CA LEU A 18 18.95 2.69 -14.71
C LEU A 18 19.93 1.51 -14.79
N SER A 19 20.55 1.29 -15.95
CA SER A 19 21.63 0.31 -16.06
C SER A 19 22.89 0.79 -15.32
N THR A 20 23.68 -0.14 -14.79
CA THR A 20 24.97 0.17 -14.12
C THR A 20 25.91 0.98 -15.02
N ARG A 21 25.91 0.69 -16.33
CA ARG A 21 26.67 1.44 -17.35
C ARG A 21 26.22 2.90 -17.43
N ARG A 22 24.91 3.16 -17.38
CA ARG A 22 24.37 4.52 -17.39
C ARG A 22 24.77 5.29 -16.13
N VAL A 23 24.72 4.63 -14.97
CA VAL A 23 25.18 5.22 -13.70
C VAL A 23 26.67 5.58 -13.74
N VAL A 24 27.51 4.70 -14.28
CA VAL A 24 28.94 5.00 -14.48
C VAL A 24 29.13 6.20 -15.42
N GLY A 25 28.32 6.29 -16.49
CA GLY A 25 28.28 7.47 -17.35
C GLY A 25 27.94 8.75 -16.58
N LEU A 26 26.93 8.72 -15.70
CA LEU A 26 26.55 9.87 -14.86
C LEU A 26 27.66 10.28 -13.88
N CYS A 27 28.43 9.32 -13.35
CA CYS A 27 29.60 9.61 -12.53
C CYS A 27 30.72 10.27 -13.34
N ASN A 28 31.00 9.77 -14.54
CA ASN A 28 32.01 10.36 -15.44
C ASN A 28 31.60 11.76 -15.90
N ASP A 29 30.31 11.98 -16.17
CA ASP A 29 29.74 13.28 -16.55
C ASP A 29 29.69 14.29 -15.38
N GLY A 30 30.08 13.89 -14.17
CA GLY A 30 30.04 14.74 -12.98
C GLY A 30 28.63 15.07 -12.47
N LYS A 31 27.58 14.40 -12.97
CA LYS A 31 26.18 14.67 -12.61
C LYS A 31 25.80 14.17 -11.21
N LEU A 32 26.57 13.23 -10.67
CA LEU A 32 26.42 12.73 -9.30
C LEU A 32 27.53 13.32 -8.43
N ALA A 33 27.24 14.45 -7.78
CA ALA A 33 28.22 15.16 -6.96
C ALA A 33 28.77 14.28 -5.83
N GLY A 34 30.06 14.45 -5.53
CA GLY A 34 30.76 13.69 -4.49
C GLY A 34 31.00 12.21 -4.80
N ALA A 35 30.75 11.75 -6.03
CA ALA A 35 31.11 10.40 -6.46
C ALA A 35 32.65 10.24 -6.50
N LEU A 36 33.16 9.26 -5.76
CA LEU A 36 34.58 8.96 -5.65
C LEU A 36 34.90 7.65 -6.37
N GLN A 37 35.90 7.66 -7.23
CA GLN A 37 36.41 6.43 -7.82
C GLN A 37 37.35 5.75 -6.82
N LYS A 38 36.95 4.57 -6.33
CA LYS A 38 37.77 3.77 -5.38
C LYS A 38 38.07 2.42 -6.02
N GLY A 39 39.28 2.28 -6.57
CA GLY A 39 39.69 1.09 -7.32
C GLY A 39 38.93 0.95 -8.64
N ARG A 40 38.33 -0.22 -8.89
CA ARG A 40 37.58 -0.52 -10.14
C ARG A 40 36.11 -0.06 -10.12
N GLY A 41 35.65 0.60 -9.06
CA GLY A 41 34.25 0.99 -8.90
C GLY A 41 34.06 2.40 -8.36
N TRP A 42 32.84 2.90 -8.46
CA TRP A 42 32.44 4.18 -7.90
C TRP A 42 31.78 4.02 -6.54
N LYS A 43 32.10 4.94 -5.64
CA LYS A 43 31.43 5.19 -4.36
C LYS A 43 30.65 6.48 -4.51
N ILE A 44 29.32 6.36 -4.53
CA ILE A 44 28.43 7.48 -4.80
C ILE A 44 27.72 7.84 -3.49
N PRO A 45 27.70 9.11 -3.06
CA PRO A 45 26.89 9.53 -1.92
C PRO A 45 25.41 9.19 -2.17
N GLU A 46 24.78 8.51 -1.21
CA GLU A 46 23.37 8.11 -1.33
C GLU A 46 22.45 9.33 -1.56
N GLU A 47 22.76 10.45 -0.92
CA GLU A 47 22.01 11.70 -1.03
C GLU A 47 21.98 12.27 -2.45
N THR A 48 23.10 12.20 -3.19
CA THR A 48 23.17 12.76 -4.54
C THR A 48 22.43 11.92 -5.58
N VAL A 49 22.25 10.63 -5.31
CA VAL A 49 21.40 9.75 -6.12
C VAL A 49 19.92 10.14 -5.98
N TYR A 50 19.45 10.38 -4.76
CA TYR A 50 18.07 10.85 -4.53
C TYR A 50 17.85 12.28 -5.05
N ALA A 51 18.83 13.16 -4.89
CA ALA A 51 18.78 14.52 -5.44
C ALA A 51 18.68 14.51 -6.97
N TYR A 52 19.38 13.61 -7.66
CA TYR A 52 19.28 13.45 -9.12
C TYR A 52 17.88 13.01 -9.58
N LEU A 53 17.18 12.20 -8.78
CA LEU A 53 15.78 11.83 -9.01
C LEU A 53 14.78 12.97 -8.72
N GLY A 54 15.20 14.05 -8.06
CA GLY A 54 14.29 15.08 -7.55
C GLY A 54 13.42 14.59 -6.39
N THR A 55 13.81 13.50 -5.72
CA THR A 55 13.05 12.88 -4.64
C THR A 55 13.80 12.98 -3.33
N VAL A 56 13.09 13.16 -2.21
CA VAL A 56 13.69 13.05 -0.87
C VAL A 56 13.93 11.58 -0.56
N LYS A 57 15.05 11.26 0.10
CA LYS A 57 15.35 9.92 0.60
C LYS A 57 14.15 9.40 1.41
N PRO A 58 13.59 8.22 1.10
CA PRO A 58 12.53 7.65 1.91
C PRO A 58 13.07 7.45 3.32
N GLU A 59 12.41 8.04 4.32
CA GLU A 59 12.75 7.78 5.71
C GLU A 59 12.74 6.28 5.92
N LYS A 60 13.89 5.72 6.34
CA LYS A 60 13.91 4.35 6.84
C LYS A 60 13.06 4.33 8.09
N ARG A 61 11.76 4.07 7.94
CA ARG A 61 10.92 3.62 9.05
C ARG A 61 11.67 2.41 9.62
N ASN A 62 12.15 2.53 10.86
CA ASN A 62 12.49 1.36 11.67
C ASN A 62 11.21 0.55 11.82
N LYS A 63 10.87 -0.24 10.80
CA LYS A 63 9.85 -1.28 10.92
C LYS A 63 10.51 -2.35 11.79
N GLY A 64 10.37 -2.21 13.11
CA GLY A 64 10.32 -3.39 13.96
C GLY A 64 9.39 -4.42 13.30
N ILE A 65 9.62 -5.70 13.57
CA ILE A 65 8.82 -6.79 13.00
C ILE A 65 7.34 -6.45 13.18
N LEU A 66 6.63 -6.22 12.07
CA LEU A 66 5.21 -5.92 12.11
C LEU A 66 4.47 -7.18 12.56
N SER A 67 3.40 -7.02 13.34
CA SER A 67 2.60 -8.16 13.72
C SER A 67 1.72 -8.63 12.55
N CYS A 68 1.35 -9.91 12.56
CA CYS A 68 0.22 -10.40 11.77
C CYS A 68 -1.08 -9.97 12.49
N ALA A 69 -1.92 -9.17 11.84
CA ALA A 69 -3.17 -8.67 12.42
C ALA A 69 -4.30 -9.72 12.45
N VAL A 70 -4.05 -10.87 13.08
CA VAL A 70 -5.05 -11.95 13.17
C VAL A 70 -6.24 -11.46 14.00
N GLY A 71 -7.42 -11.48 13.39
CA GLY A 71 -8.67 -11.10 14.05
C GLY A 71 -9.02 -9.61 13.95
N ASN A 72 -8.16 -8.78 13.37
CA ASN A 72 -8.51 -7.39 13.07
C ASN A 72 -9.47 -7.33 11.87
N THR A 73 -10.49 -6.48 11.97
CA THR A 73 -11.52 -6.26 10.96
C THR A 73 -11.42 -4.93 10.24
N SER A 74 -10.59 -3.99 10.73
CA SER A 74 -10.38 -2.67 10.15
C SER A 74 -9.25 -2.72 9.12
N TYR A 75 -9.58 -2.48 7.86
CA TYR A 75 -8.61 -2.47 6.76
C TYR A 75 -7.55 -1.39 6.97
N MET A 76 -7.98 -0.18 7.31
CA MET A 76 -7.09 0.97 7.50
C MET A 76 -6.04 0.71 8.58
N ASP A 77 -6.43 0.10 9.70
CA ASP A 77 -5.51 -0.20 10.81
C ASP A 77 -4.51 -1.29 10.43
N VAL A 78 -4.97 -2.33 9.73
CA VAL A 78 -4.12 -3.44 9.28
C VAL A 78 -3.07 -2.95 8.30
N VAL A 79 -3.44 -2.12 7.33
CA VAL A 79 -2.51 -1.57 6.33
C VAL A 79 -1.48 -0.62 6.96
N LYS A 80 -1.88 0.15 7.98
CA LYS A 80 -1.01 1.08 8.69
C LYS A 80 0.00 0.39 9.61
N ASN A 81 -0.45 -0.64 10.34
CA ASN A 81 0.24 -1.10 11.54
C ASN A 81 0.70 -2.57 11.48
N SER A 82 0.42 -3.30 10.40
CA SER A 82 0.63 -4.76 10.36
C SER A 82 1.04 -5.27 8.99
N TYR A 83 1.44 -6.55 8.92
CA TYR A 83 1.59 -7.23 7.63
C TYR A 83 0.21 -7.47 7.01
N TYR A 84 0.01 -6.88 5.83
CA TYR A 84 -1.20 -7.07 5.02
C TYR A 84 -0.85 -7.83 3.74
N VAL A 85 -1.57 -8.94 3.50
CA VAL A 85 -1.52 -9.64 2.22
C VAL A 85 -2.45 -8.92 1.26
N ASP A 86 -1.91 -8.38 0.18
CA ASP A 86 -2.68 -7.63 -0.80
C ASP A 86 -3.72 -8.51 -1.49
N LYS A 87 -5.01 -8.23 -1.23
CA LYS A 87 -6.16 -8.87 -1.88
C LYS A 87 -7.03 -7.83 -2.60
N THR A 88 -6.47 -6.66 -2.91
CA THR A 88 -7.24 -5.55 -3.47
C THR A 88 -7.74 -5.83 -4.88
N LEU A 89 -7.18 -6.81 -5.60
CA LEU A 89 -7.72 -7.27 -6.89
C LEU A 89 -9.15 -7.83 -6.81
N LEU A 90 -9.63 -8.22 -5.62
CA LEU A 90 -11.06 -8.55 -5.42
C LEU A 90 -11.99 -7.37 -5.77
N ILE A 91 -11.50 -6.13 -5.72
CA ILE A 91 -12.27 -4.94 -6.11
C ILE A 91 -12.42 -4.90 -7.63
N ARG A 92 -11.34 -5.20 -8.37
CA ARG A 92 -11.38 -5.29 -9.83
C ARG A 92 -12.37 -6.36 -10.26
N ASP A 93 -12.23 -7.56 -9.71
CA ASP A 93 -13.08 -8.70 -10.06
C ASP A 93 -14.56 -8.36 -9.79
N LEU A 94 -14.87 -7.67 -8.68
CA LEU A 94 -16.22 -7.18 -8.38
C LEU A 94 -16.77 -6.19 -9.43
N ILE A 95 -15.92 -5.28 -9.90
CA ILE A 95 -16.30 -4.25 -10.88
C ILE A 95 -16.52 -4.87 -12.27
N ASP A 96 -15.70 -5.86 -12.62
CA ASP A 96 -15.73 -6.50 -13.94
C ASP A 96 -16.82 -7.56 -14.07
N ASP A 97 -17.21 -8.23 -12.99
CA ASP A 97 -18.18 -9.33 -13.01
C ASP A 97 -19.61 -8.89 -13.41
N GLN A 98 -19.97 -7.60 -13.30
CA GLN A 98 -21.30 -7.03 -13.65
C GLN A 98 -22.53 -7.80 -13.10
N VAL A 99 -22.37 -8.64 -12.07
CA VAL A 99 -23.46 -9.39 -11.46
C VAL A 99 -24.12 -8.56 -10.35
N PRO A 100 -25.47 -8.48 -10.26
CA PRO A 100 -26.15 -7.68 -9.25
C PRO A 100 -25.93 -8.18 -7.81
N VAL A 101 -25.65 -9.47 -7.63
CA VAL A 101 -25.43 -10.09 -6.32
C VAL A 101 -24.23 -11.01 -6.39
N ILE A 102 -23.24 -10.78 -5.52
CA ILE A 102 -22.02 -11.59 -5.44
C ILE A 102 -21.94 -12.25 -4.06
N LEU A 103 -21.95 -13.59 -4.05
CA LEU A 103 -21.88 -14.39 -2.82
C LEU A 103 -20.44 -14.81 -2.54
N PHE A 104 -19.88 -14.32 -1.43
CA PHE A 104 -18.63 -14.85 -0.89
C PHE A 104 -18.92 -16.01 0.06
N THR A 105 -18.57 -17.24 -0.35
CA THR A 105 -18.70 -18.43 0.51
C THR A 105 -17.86 -18.29 1.79
N ARG A 106 -18.10 -19.11 2.83
CA ARG A 106 -17.49 -18.97 4.18
C ARG A 106 -16.22 -19.82 4.45
N PRO A 107 -15.16 -19.85 3.62
CA PRO A 107 -13.86 -20.39 4.04
C PRO A 107 -13.33 -19.76 5.33
N ARG A 108 -12.90 -20.62 6.27
CA ARG A 108 -12.35 -20.23 7.57
C ARG A 108 -11.05 -19.43 7.38
N ARG A 109 -10.86 -18.37 8.18
CA ARG A 109 -9.64 -17.52 8.21
C ARG A 109 -9.28 -16.79 6.91
N PHE A 110 -10.19 -16.71 5.93
CA PHE A 110 -9.90 -16.00 4.68
C PHE A 110 -9.87 -14.46 4.82
N GLY A 111 -10.32 -13.91 5.96
CA GLY A 111 -10.38 -12.47 6.20
C GLY A 111 -11.59 -11.82 5.52
N LYS A 112 -12.77 -12.46 5.55
CA LYS A 112 -13.98 -11.97 4.85
C LYS A 112 -14.47 -10.64 5.38
N THR A 113 -14.49 -10.47 6.70
CA THR A 113 -14.87 -9.20 7.32
C THR A 113 -13.88 -8.10 6.92
N LEU A 114 -12.57 -8.37 6.99
CA LEU A 114 -11.54 -7.45 6.53
C LEU A 114 -11.68 -7.12 5.03
N ALA A 115 -12.05 -8.10 4.19
CA ALA A 115 -12.27 -7.88 2.76
C ALA A 115 -13.54 -7.06 2.48
N LEU A 116 -14.61 -7.23 3.26
CA LEU A 116 -15.80 -6.37 3.20
C LEU A 116 -15.45 -4.94 3.61
N ASP A 117 -14.70 -4.77 4.70
CA ASP A 117 -14.26 -3.46 5.19
C ASP A 117 -13.30 -2.77 4.22
N MET A 118 -12.38 -3.51 3.59
CA MET A 118 -11.53 -3.02 2.50
C MET A 118 -12.37 -2.47 1.34
N ARG A 119 -13.39 -3.20 0.89
CA ARG A 119 -14.27 -2.75 -0.21
C ARG A 119 -15.08 -1.54 0.20
N LYS A 120 -15.63 -1.53 1.41
CA LYS A 120 -16.29 -0.36 1.98
C LYS A 120 -15.34 0.85 1.93
N THR A 121 -14.13 0.72 2.48
CA THR A 121 -13.11 1.78 2.50
C THR A 121 -12.72 2.26 1.09
N PHE A 122 -12.73 1.37 0.09
CA PHE A 122 -12.42 1.74 -1.29
C PHE A 122 -13.53 2.56 -1.93
N PHE A 123 -14.80 2.11 -1.86
CA PHE A 123 -15.91 2.72 -2.58
C PHE A 123 -16.58 3.88 -1.82
N GLU A 124 -16.57 3.85 -0.49
CA GLU A 124 -17.33 4.76 0.36
C GLU A 124 -16.85 6.20 0.24
N LYS A 125 -17.78 7.08 -0.08
CA LYS A 125 -17.56 8.52 -0.11
C LYS A 125 -17.44 9.07 1.29
N THR A 126 -16.22 9.37 1.70
CA THR A 126 -15.88 9.97 2.99
C THR A 126 -15.41 11.42 2.84
N LYS A 127 -15.39 12.19 3.95
CA LYS A 127 -14.77 13.52 3.97
C LYS A 127 -13.24 13.45 3.87
N GLU A 128 -12.67 12.36 4.38
CA GLU A 128 -11.23 12.10 4.40
C GLU A 128 -10.81 11.35 3.13
N ASP A 129 -9.59 11.61 2.64
CA ASP A 129 -9.02 10.90 1.50
C ASP A 129 -8.52 9.50 1.91
N THR A 130 -9.29 8.48 1.55
CA THR A 130 -8.96 7.07 1.77
C THR A 130 -8.12 6.45 0.64
N SER A 131 -7.84 7.17 -0.45
CA SER A 131 -7.01 6.68 -1.56
C SER A 131 -5.59 6.30 -1.11
N ILE A 132 -5.09 6.95 -0.05
CA ILE A 132 -3.79 6.71 0.54
C ILE A 132 -3.55 5.24 0.94
N TYR A 133 -4.62 4.49 1.25
CA TYR A 133 -4.53 3.08 1.64
C TYR A 133 -4.44 2.12 0.45
N PHE A 134 -4.55 2.64 -0.77
CA PHE A 134 -4.59 1.84 -2.00
C PHE A 134 -3.51 2.21 -3.00
N LYS A 135 -2.90 3.41 -2.93
CA LYS A 135 -1.89 3.90 -3.90
C LYS A 135 -0.72 2.93 -4.14
N ASP A 136 -0.34 2.16 -3.12
CA ASP A 136 0.74 1.16 -3.17
C ASP A 136 0.23 -0.29 -3.35
N LYS A 137 -1.04 -0.48 -3.72
CA LYS A 137 -1.71 -1.78 -3.86
C LYS A 137 -1.98 -2.13 -5.32
N GLN A 138 -2.18 -3.42 -5.57
CA GLN A 138 -2.40 -3.95 -6.92
C GLN A 138 -3.61 -3.34 -7.63
N ILE A 139 -4.70 -3.03 -6.91
CA ILE A 139 -5.87 -2.38 -7.51
C ILE A 139 -5.55 -1.01 -8.13
N TRP A 140 -4.61 -0.27 -7.55
CA TRP A 140 -4.26 1.06 -8.03
C TRP A 140 -3.48 1.00 -9.34
N ALA A 141 -2.66 -0.05 -9.51
CA ALA A 141 -1.95 -0.33 -10.75
C ALA A 141 -2.87 -0.80 -11.89
N CYS A 142 -4.13 -1.14 -11.62
CA CYS A 142 -5.08 -1.61 -12.64
C CYS A 142 -5.60 -0.47 -13.55
N GLY A 143 -5.28 0.79 -13.23
CA GLY A 143 -5.54 1.95 -14.09
C GLY A 143 -6.75 2.81 -13.70
N GLU A 144 -6.96 3.90 -14.46
CA GLU A 144 -7.91 4.96 -14.12
C GLU A 144 -9.36 4.48 -13.96
N LYS A 145 -9.78 3.46 -14.71
CA LYS A 145 -11.12 2.88 -14.64
C LYS A 145 -11.50 2.56 -13.19
N TYR A 146 -10.60 1.92 -12.45
CA TYR A 146 -10.82 1.52 -11.07
C TYR A 146 -10.57 2.66 -10.09
N GLN A 147 -9.55 3.49 -10.34
CA GLN A 147 -9.22 4.64 -9.49
C GLN A 147 -10.38 5.64 -9.40
N LYS A 148 -11.10 5.90 -10.50
CA LYS A 148 -12.27 6.80 -10.52
C LYS A 148 -13.44 6.32 -9.64
N MET A 149 -13.49 5.04 -9.32
CA MET A 149 -14.51 4.46 -8.45
C MET A 149 -14.17 4.57 -6.96
N GLN A 150 -12.93 4.95 -6.64
CA GLN A 150 -12.48 5.13 -5.27
C GLN A 150 -13.17 6.35 -4.64
N GLY A 151 -13.79 6.17 -3.48
CA GLY A 151 -14.46 7.23 -2.71
C GLY A 151 -15.66 7.87 -3.41
N ALA A 152 -16.23 7.21 -4.43
CA ALA A 152 -17.24 7.81 -5.30
C ALA A 152 -18.69 7.54 -4.86
N PHE A 153 -18.94 6.52 -4.03
CA PHE A 153 -20.28 5.98 -3.78
C PHE A 153 -20.72 6.08 -2.32
N PRO A 154 -22.01 6.33 -2.03
CA PRO A 154 -22.56 6.05 -0.71
C PRO A 154 -22.62 4.53 -0.52
N VAL A 155 -21.94 4.01 0.50
CA VAL A 155 -21.90 2.56 0.78
C VAL A 155 -22.74 2.26 2.02
N ILE A 156 -23.71 1.36 1.87
CA ILE A 156 -24.48 0.82 2.98
C ILE A 156 -23.86 -0.50 3.40
N SER A 157 -23.44 -0.61 4.65
CA SER A 157 -22.87 -1.83 5.22
C SER A 157 -23.68 -2.27 6.43
N ILE A 158 -24.32 -3.44 6.33
CA ILE A 158 -25.12 -4.02 7.40
C ILE A 158 -24.38 -5.25 7.94
N THR A 159 -24.27 -5.36 9.26
CA THR A 159 -23.64 -6.51 9.93
C THR A 159 -24.58 -7.09 10.98
N PHE A 160 -24.67 -8.41 11.02
CA PHE A 160 -25.41 -9.17 12.04
C PHE A 160 -24.48 -9.88 13.03
N LYS A 161 -23.20 -9.48 13.07
CA LYS A 161 -22.17 -10.13 13.92
C LYS A 161 -22.58 -10.19 15.40
N ASP A 162 -23.22 -9.12 15.88
CA ASP A 162 -23.57 -8.94 17.29
C ASP A 162 -25.06 -9.20 17.58
N ALA A 163 -25.82 -9.64 16.57
CA ALA A 163 -27.21 -10.06 16.70
C ALA A 163 -27.31 -11.48 17.32
N LYS A 164 -26.95 -11.61 18.60
CA LYS A 164 -26.87 -12.89 19.32
C LYS A 164 -27.95 -13.04 20.40
N PHE A 165 -29.15 -12.54 20.14
CA PHE A 165 -30.25 -12.56 21.11
C PHE A 165 -31.24 -13.66 20.79
N SER A 166 -31.86 -14.21 21.84
CA SER A 166 -32.87 -15.26 21.76
C SER A 166 -34.27 -14.74 21.40
N ASP A 167 -34.49 -13.43 21.49
CA ASP A 167 -35.80 -12.82 21.28
C ASP A 167 -35.69 -11.44 20.63
N TRP A 168 -36.79 -11.04 19.99
CA TRP A 168 -36.88 -9.80 19.22
C TRP A 168 -36.81 -8.54 20.09
N ALA A 169 -37.32 -8.58 21.31
CA ALA A 169 -37.32 -7.42 22.20
C ALA A 169 -35.89 -7.07 22.63
N SER A 170 -35.10 -8.08 22.97
CA SER A 170 -33.66 -7.95 23.26
C SER A 170 -32.88 -7.49 22.03
N MET A 171 -33.23 -7.97 20.83
CA MET A 171 -32.57 -7.57 19.58
C MET A 171 -32.78 -6.08 19.24
N ARG A 172 -33.95 -5.50 19.51
CA ARG A 172 -34.23 -4.07 19.26
C ARG A 172 -33.39 -3.11 20.10
N GLN A 173 -32.82 -3.57 21.20
CA GLN A 173 -31.97 -2.72 22.06
C GLN A 173 -30.57 -2.55 21.49
N LEU A 174 -30.20 -3.33 20.46
CA LEU A 174 -28.92 -3.19 19.79
C LEU A 174 -28.91 -1.85 19.03
N LYS A 175 -28.07 -0.90 19.45
CA LYS A 175 -27.78 0.30 18.65
C LYS A 175 -26.98 -0.13 17.43
N MET A 176 -27.59 0.02 16.24
CA MET A 176 -26.93 -0.12 14.95
C MET A 176 -25.91 0.99 14.70
#